data_AF-A0A183E9P8-F1
#
_entry.id   AF-A0A183E9P8-F1
#
_cell.length_a   1.000
_cell.length_b   1.000
_cell.length_c   1.000
_cell.angle_alpha   90.00
_cell.angle_beta   90.00
_cell.angle_gamma   90.00
#
_symmetry.space_group_name_H-M   'P 1'
#
loop_
_entity.id
_entity.type
_entity.pdbx_description
1 polymer ?
#
loop_
_entity_poly.entity_id
_entity_poly.type
_entity_poly.pdbx_seq_one_letter_code
_entity_poly.pdbx_strand_id
1 'polypeptide(L)'
;MEILTLNGNNLSTLGQLAPMPSLRVLRLAENPWLCDCRLRWMKKLVSGPRPLAQNTRCHRPAHFHMRTLENVDVAVLYTFNTYSKQK
;
A
#
# COMPACT_ATOMS: atom_id res chain seq x y z
N MET A 1 -5.82 20.74 8.59
CA MET A 1 -5.36 19.80 7.55
C MET A 1 -4.24 18.99 8.16
N GLU A 2 -4.34 17.67 8.23
CA GLU A 2 -3.29 16.83 8.80
C GLU A 2 -2.58 16.01 7.72
N ILE A 3 -1.25 15.91 7.87
CA ILE A 3 -0.35 15.17 6.99
C ILE A 3 0.44 14.19 7.86
N LEU A 4 0.34 12.90 7.53
CA LEU A 4 1.20 11.88 8.11
C LEU A 4 2.25 11.47 7.07
N THR A 5 3.53 11.59 7.42
CA THR A 5 4.65 11.25 6.53
C THR A 5 5.40 10.06 7.09
N LEU A 6 5.48 8.99 6.30
CA LEU A 6 6.27 7.79 6.55
C LEU A 6 7.21 7.48 5.37
N ASN A 7 7.49 8.46 4.51
CA ASN A 7 8.39 8.29 3.36
C ASN A 7 9.79 7.82 3.81
N GLY A 8 10.48 7.08 2.95
CA GLY A 8 11.90 6.74 3.14
C GLY A 8 12.16 5.84 4.34
N ASN A 9 11.16 5.06 4.76
CA ASN A 9 11.31 4.06 5.81
C ASN A 9 11.51 2.67 5.18
N ASN A 10 11.77 1.67 6.02
CA ASN A 10 11.93 0.28 5.59
C ASN A 10 10.65 -0.54 5.79
N LEU A 11 9.48 0.08 5.56
CA LEU A 11 8.19 -0.60 5.74
C LEU A 11 7.88 -1.48 4.53
N SER A 12 7.72 -2.78 4.76
CA SER A 12 7.23 -3.72 3.73
C SER A 12 5.72 -3.97 3.83
N THR A 13 5.11 -3.68 4.98
CA THR A 13 3.67 -3.77 5.23
C THR A 13 3.26 -2.68 6.22
N LEU A 14 1.96 -2.35 6.25
CA LEU A 14 1.39 -1.43 7.22
C LEU A 14 0.04 -2.00 7.69
N GLY A 15 -0.14 -2.06 9.00
CA GLY A 15 -1.42 -2.44 9.61
C GLY A 15 -2.49 -1.39 9.32
N GLN A 16 -3.75 -1.81 9.33
CA GLN A 16 -4.86 -0.90 9.12
C GLN A 16 -4.83 0.22 10.17
N LEU A 17 -4.80 1.47 9.69
CA LEU A 17 -4.77 2.62 10.56
C LEU A 17 -6.15 2.84 11.19
N ALA A 18 -6.16 3.32 12.43
CA ALA A 18 -7.38 3.79 13.07
C ALA A 18 -8.01 4.94 12.26
N PRO A 19 -9.33 5.15 12.33
CA PRO A 19 -9.97 6.28 11.67
C PRO A 19 -9.34 7.61 12.12
N MET A 20 -8.87 8.41 11.16
CA MET A 20 -8.29 9.74 11.38
C MET A 20 -9.06 10.74 10.51
N PRO A 21 -10.17 11.32 11.00
CA PRO A 21 -11.08 12.14 10.19
C PRO A 21 -10.44 13.44 9.65
N SER A 22 -9.41 13.93 10.33
CA SER A 22 -8.67 15.14 9.95
C SER A 22 -7.55 14.88 8.93
N LEU A 23 -7.18 13.63 8.70
CA LEU A 23 -6.07 13.25 7.82
C LEU A 23 -6.43 13.53 6.35
N ARG A 24 -5.55 14.27 5.67
CA ARG A 24 -5.73 14.65 4.26
C ARG A 24 -4.67 14.07 3.34
N VAL A 25 -3.47 13.82 3.85
CA VAL A 25 -2.35 13.27 3.07
C VAL A 25 -1.63 12.25 3.91
N LEU A 26 -1.37 11.09 3.31
CA LEU A 26 -0.56 10.02 3.86
C LEU A 26 0.60 9.75 2.89
N ARG A 27 1.81 10.16 3.25
CA ARG A 27 2.98 9.99 2.38
C ARG A 27 3.68 8.66 2.71
N LEU A 28 3.67 7.74 1.75
CA LEU A 28 4.20 6.37 1.87
C LEU A 28 5.25 6.03 0.80
N ALA A 29 5.77 7.02 0.08
CA ALA A 29 6.76 6.80 -0.97
C ALA A 29 8.07 6.23 -0.40
N GLU A 30 8.91 5.66 -1.26
CA GLU A 30 10.27 5.20 -0.88
C GLU A 30 10.28 4.18 0.27
N ASN A 31 9.27 3.30 0.29
CA ASN A 31 9.21 2.15 1.19
C ASN A 31 9.15 0.86 0.34
N PRO A 32 9.77 -0.26 0.78
CA PRO A 32 9.81 -1.51 0.03
C PRO A 32 8.49 -2.31 0.15
N TRP A 33 7.36 -1.72 -0.24
CA TRP A 33 6.03 -2.31 -0.08
C TRP A 33 5.90 -3.67 -0.75
N LEU A 34 5.47 -4.66 0.03
CA LEU A 34 5.04 -5.96 -0.45
C LEU A 34 3.52 -5.92 -0.69
N CYS A 35 3.15 -5.75 -1.95
CA CYS A 35 1.76 -5.67 -2.40
C CYS A 35 1.11 -7.06 -2.43
N ASP A 36 0.70 -7.51 -1.25
CA ASP A 36 -0.07 -8.72 -1.00
C ASP A 36 -1.40 -8.41 -0.30
N CYS A 37 -2.06 -9.46 0.20
CA CYS A 37 -3.36 -9.37 0.83
C CYS A 37 -3.42 -8.44 2.06
N ARG A 38 -2.29 -8.21 2.73
CA ARG A 38 -2.21 -7.37 3.94
C ARG A 38 -2.34 -5.90 3.59
N LEU A 39 -2.00 -5.50 2.36
CA LEU A 39 -2.15 -4.12 1.88
C LEU A 39 -3.52 -3.85 1.23
N ARG A 40 -4.46 -4.81 1.29
CA ARG A 40 -5.80 -4.64 0.71
C ARG A 40 -6.57 -3.46 1.31
N TRP A 41 -6.44 -3.23 2.61
CA TRP A 41 -7.10 -2.08 3.24
C TRP A 41 -6.52 -0.77 2.67
N MET A 42 -5.22 -0.72 2.41
CA MET A 42 -4.52 0.44 1.86
C MET A 42 -4.92 0.71 0.41
N LYS A 43 -5.33 -0.32 -0.36
CA LYS A 43 -5.94 -0.15 -1.69
C LYS A 43 -7.14 0.81 -1.66
N LYS A 44 -7.96 0.76 -0.60
CA LYS A 44 -9.09 1.68 -0.43
C LYS A 44 -8.64 3.12 -0.19
N LEU A 45 -7.48 3.32 0.43
CA LEU A 45 -6.93 4.66 0.66
C LEU A 45 -6.34 5.30 -0.60
N VAL A 46 -5.85 4.50 -1.55
CA VAL A 46 -5.26 5.01 -2.79
C VAL A 46 -6.27 5.16 -3.92
N SER A 47 -7.33 4.35 -3.95
CA SER A 47 -8.35 4.36 -5.01
C SER A 47 -9.71 4.92 -4.56
N GLY A 48 -9.81 5.45 -3.34
CA GLY A 48 -11.05 6.03 -2.82
C GLY A 48 -11.41 7.39 -3.46
N PRO A 49 -12.60 7.94 -3.15
CA PRO A 49 -13.06 9.22 -3.70
C PRO A 49 -12.18 10.42 -3.27
N ARG A 50 -11.42 10.27 -2.18
CA ARG A 50 -10.37 11.19 -1.76
C ARG A 50 -9.09 10.39 -1.48
N PRO A 51 -8.24 10.17 -2.49
CA PRO A 51 -7.01 9.40 -2.31
C PRO A 51 -6.09 10.04 -1.28
N LEU A 52 -5.70 9.29 -0.26
CA LEU A 52 -4.80 9.77 0.81
C LEU A 52 -3.34 9.36 0.58
N ALA A 53 -3.12 8.17 0.03
CA ALA A 53 -1.80 7.54 -0.09
C ALA A 53 -1.33 7.38 -1.55
N GLN A 54 -1.54 8.41 -2.35
CA GLN A 54 -1.13 8.43 -3.76
C GLN A 54 0.36 8.13 -3.93
N ASN A 55 0.75 7.60 -5.09
CA ASN A 55 2.13 7.22 -5.43
C ASN A 55 2.75 6.16 -4.51
N THR A 56 1.96 5.41 -3.75
CA THR A 56 2.44 4.21 -3.06
C THR A 56 2.83 3.15 -4.11
N ARG A 57 4.12 2.84 -4.24
CA ARG A 57 4.65 1.90 -5.24
C ARG A 57 4.99 0.56 -4.63
N CYS A 58 4.61 -0.51 -5.31
CA CYS A 58 4.97 -1.87 -4.95
C CYS A 58 6.45 -2.11 -5.29
N HIS A 59 7.21 -2.63 -4.33
CA HIS A 59 8.55 -3.14 -4.57
C HIS A 59 8.53 -4.64 -4.83
N ARG A 60 7.63 -5.34 -4.14
CA ARG A 60 7.39 -6.78 -4.27
C ARG A 60 5.89 -7.05 -4.35
N PRO A 61 5.49 -8.24 -4.85
CA PRO A 61 6.29 -9.19 -5.62
C PRO A 61 6.83 -8.60 -6.95
N ALA A 62 7.79 -9.29 -7.59
CA ALA A 62 8.54 -8.77 -8.74
C ALA A 62 7.65 -8.32 -9.92
N HIS A 63 6.52 -8.98 -10.15
CA HIS A 63 5.59 -8.62 -11.23
C HIS A 63 4.80 -7.32 -10.95
N PHE A 64 4.80 -6.82 -9.71
CA PHE A 64 4.30 -5.49 -9.35
C PHE A 64 5.40 -4.46 -9.15
N HIS A 65 6.67 -4.81 -9.39
CA HIS A 65 7.76 -3.89 -9.17
C HIS A 65 7.52 -2.55 -9.88
N MET A 66 7.67 -1.45 -9.13
CA MET A 66 7.44 -0.06 -9.56
C MET A 66 6.00 0.31 -9.96
N ARG A 67 5.05 -0.64 -9.94
CA ARG A 67 3.63 -0.35 -10.14
C ARG A 67 3.06 0.37 -8.92
N THR A 68 2.19 1.35 -9.16
CA THR A 68 1.45 1.98 -8.07
C THR A 68 0.39 1.01 -7.55
N LEU A 69 0.15 1.01 -6.23
CA LEU A 69 -0.90 0.19 -5.61
C LEU A 69 -2.29 0.56 -6.17
N GLU A 70 -2.47 1.81 -6.60
CA GLU A 70 -3.65 2.28 -7.32
C GLU A 70 -3.91 1.49 -8.62
N ASN A 71 -2.86 1.04 -9.31
CA ASN A 71 -2.96 0.30 -10.57
C ASN A 71 -2.87 -1.23 -10.40
N VAL A 72 -2.81 -1.74 -9.16
CA VAL A 72 -2.87 -3.18 -8.89
C VAL A 72 -4.32 -3.58 -8.60
N ASP A 73 -4.84 -4.58 -9.32
CA ASP A 73 -6.18 -5.11 -9.06
C ASP A 73 -6.27 -5.67 -7.62
N VAL A 74 -7.36 -5.38 -6.92
CA VAL A 74 -7.57 -5.86 -5.56
C VAL A 74 -7.67 -7.39 -5.50
N ALA A 75 -8.19 -8.04 -6.55
CA ALA A 75 -8.36 -9.49 -6.62
C ALA A 75 -7.03 -10.22 -6.62
N VAL A 76 -6.02 -9.71 -7.34
CA VAL A 76 -4.69 -10.34 -7.38
C VAL A 76 -3.94 -10.16 -6.06
N LEU A 77 -4.27 -9.18 -5.22
CA LEU A 77 -3.70 -9.10 -3.86
C LEU A 77 -4.08 -10.32 -2.99
N TYR A 78 -5.20 -11.01 -3.27
CA TYR A 78 -5.60 -12.23 -2.56
C TYR A 78 -4.74 -13.45 -2.92
N THR A 79 -4.24 -13.52 -4.16
CA THR A 79 -3.64 -14.75 -4.70
C THR A 79 -2.19 -14.95 -4.30
N PHE A 80 -1.47 -13.91 -3.86
CA PHE A 80 -0.03 -14.01 -3.56
C PHE A 80 0.30 -14.45 -2.13
N ASN A 81 -0.70 -14.70 -1.29
CA ASN A 81 -0.47 -15.22 0.05
C ASN A 81 -0.10 -16.72 0.07
N THR A 82 -0.29 -17.44 -1.04
CA THR A 82 -0.04 -18.89 -1.14
C THR A 82 1.28 -19.26 -1.83
N TYR A 83 1.93 -18.36 -2.59
CA TYR A 83 3.17 -18.65 -3.33
C TYR A 83 4.47 -18.17 -2.64
N SER A 84 4.38 -17.44 -1.53
CA SER A 84 5.54 -16.87 -0.81
C SER A 84 5.90 -17.61 0.49
N LYS A 85 5.24 -18.73 0.77
CA LYS A 85 5.55 -19.67 1.87
C LYS A 85 6.33 -20.91 1.41
N GLN A 86 6.97 -20.86 0.24
CA GLN A 86 7.84 -21.93 -0.28
C GLN A 86 9.23 -21.38 -0.63
N LYS A 87 9.93 -20.92 0.40
CA LYS A 87 11.37 -21.10 0.53
C LYS A 87 11.72 -21.18 2.00
#